data_AF-A0A257VEA9-F1
#
_entry.id   AF-A0A257VEA9-F1
#
_cell.length_a   1.000
_cell.length_b   1.000
_cell.length_c   1.000
_cell.angle_alpha   90.00
_cell.angle_beta   90.00
_cell.angle_gamma   90.00
#
_symmetry.space_group_name_H-M   'P 1'
#
loop_
_entity.id
_entity.type
_entity.pdbx_description
1 polymer ?
#
loop_
_entity_poly.entity_id
_entity_poly.type
_entity_poly.pdbx_seq_one_letter_code
_entity_poly.pdbx_strand_id
1 'polypeptide(L)' 'DAMAGDPTLYTRQDMVEASWAAVQPIVDAWGNRTGPDPFPNYAAGTWGPAASDEMLAARGHVWRVP' A
#
# COMPACT_ATOMS: atom_id res chain seq x y z
N ASP A 1 2.59 10.25 26.03
CA ASP A 1 1.78 11.02 25.07
C ASP A 1 0.31 11.04 25.46
N ALA A 2 -0.44 9.92 25.42
CA ALA A 2 -1.88 9.87 25.74
C ALA A 2 -2.21 10.40 27.15
N MET A 3 -1.56 9.88 28.20
CA MET A 3 -1.78 10.38 29.57
C MET A 3 -1.30 11.82 29.79
N ALA A 4 -0.37 12.28 28.95
CA ALA A 4 0.16 13.65 28.97
C ALA A 4 -0.69 14.60 28.10
N GLY A 5 -1.70 14.10 27.38
CA GLY A 5 -2.53 14.87 26.48
C GLY A 5 -1.84 15.31 25.19
N ASP A 6 -0.75 14.66 24.78
CA ASP A 6 -0.03 14.97 23.54
C ASP A 6 -0.58 14.12 22.37
N PRO A 7 -1.25 14.73 21.38
CA PRO A 7 -1.85 14.02 20.26
C PRO A 7 -0.91 13.82 19.06
N THR A 8 0.34 14.29 19.10
CA THR A 8 1.20 14.39 17.90
C THR A 8 1.54 13.06 17.24
N LEU A 9 1.47 11.96 18.00
CA LEU A 9 1.73 10.60 17.51
C LEU A 9 0.45 9.81 17.23
N TYR A 10 -0.71 10.45 17.29
CA TYR A 10 -2.01 9.83 17.05
C TYR A 10 -2.67 10.38 15.79
N THR A 11 -3.22 9.47 14.99
CA THR A 11 -3.96 9.83 13.78
C THR A 11 -5.29 10.47 14.17
N ARG A 12 -5.53 11.70 13.69
CA ARG A 12 -6.81 12.38 13.86
C ARG A 12 -7.87 11.76 12.94
N GLN A 13 -9.14 11.90 13.28
CA GLN A 13 -10.25 11.27 12.54
C GLN A 13 -10.25 11.63 11.04
N ASP A 14 -10.05 12.89 10.68
CA ASP A 14 -9.98 13.33 9.28
C ASP A 14 -8.80 12.69 8.52
N MET A 15 -7.67 12.44 9.19
CA MET A 15 -6.53 11.72 8.63
C MET A 15 -6.85 10.24 8.40
N VAL A 16 -7.65 9.62 9.29
CA VAL A 16 -8.17 8.26 9.10
C VAL A 16 -9.12 8.20 7.91
N GLU A 17 -10.06 9.14 7.82
CA GLU A 17 -11.01 9.24 6.70
C GLU A 17 -10.30 9.45 5.36
N ALA A 18 -9.28 10.34 5.31
CA ALA A 18 -8.47 10.55 4.12
C ALA A 18 -7.67 9.31 3.72
N SER A 19 -7.13 8.57 4.69
CA SER A 19 -6.41 7.32 4.45
C SER A 19 -7.35 6.26 3.84
N TRP A 20 -8.57 6.15 4.37
CA TRP A 20 -9.59 5.26 3.81
C TRP A 20 -10.03 5.68 2.42
N ALA A 21 -10.26 6.98 2.19
CA ALA A 21 -10.63 7.48 0.86
C ALA A 21 -9.58 7.13 -0.22
N ALA A 22 -8.29 7.09 0.15
CA ALA A 22 -7.21 6.71 -0.75
C ALA A 22 -7.16 5.19 -1.05
N VAL A 23 -7.41 4.34 -0.04
CA VAL A 23 -7.24 2.87 -0.16
C VAL A 23 -8.53 2.15 -0.55
N GLN A 24 -9.71 2.68 -0.19
CA GLN A 24 -11.01 2.04 -0.44
C GLN A 24 -11.24 1.65 -1.91
N PRO A 25 -10.94 2.50 -2.92
CA PRO A 25 -11.14 2.12 -4.31
C PRO A 25 -10.30 0.91 -4.75
N ILE A 26 -9.11 0.73 -4.15
CA ILE A 26 -8.24 -0.42 -4.42
C ILE A 26 -8.88 -1.68 -3.83
N VAL A 27 -9.34 -1.61 -2.58
CA VAL A 27 -10.02 -2.73 -1.89
C VAL A 27 -11.27 -3.15 -2.65
N ASP A 28 -12.10 -2.20 -3.05
CA ASP A 28 -13.34 -2.46 -3.81
C ASP A 28 -13.03 -3.11 -5.17
N ALA A 29 -11.99 -2.62 -5.87
CA ALA A 29 -11.58 -3.20 -7.14
C ALA A 29 -11.11 -4.67 -6.98
N TRP A 30 -10.41 -4.99 -5.90
CA TRP A 30 -10.01 -6.39 -5.61
C TRP A 30 -11.19 -7.25 -5.15
N GLY A 31 -12.11 -6.71 -4.33
CA GLY A 31 -13.27 -7.45 -3.83
C GLY A 31 -14.31 -7.76 -4.92
N ASN A 32 -14.44 -6.88 -5.91
CA ASN A 32 -15.39 -7.06 -7.02
C ASN A 32 -14.80 -7.84 -8.21
N ARG A 33 -13.52 -8.21 -8.17
CA ARG A 33 -12.89 -9.00 -9.23
C ARG A 33 -13.41 -10.44 -9.21
N THR A 34 -13.89 -10.92 -10.34
CA THR A 34 -14.35 -12.31 -10.54
C THR A 34 -13.48 -13.01 -11.58
N GLY A 35 -12.55 -13.85 -11.12
CA GLY A 35 -11.72 -14.68 -12.00
C GLY A 35 -10.29 -14.89 -11.46
N PRO A 36 -9.57 -15.92 -11.95
CA PRO A 36 -8.16 -16.11 -11.65
C PRO A 36 -7.33 -15.13 -12.50
N ASP A 37 -7.28 -13.87 -12.09
CA ASP A 37 -6.25 -12.97 -12.61
C ASP A 37 -4.86 -13.45 -12.12
N PRO A 38 -3.80 -13.27 -12.93
CA PRO A 38 -2.45 -13.57 -12.48
C PRO A 38 -2.08 -12.60 -11.35
N PHE A 39 -2.27 -13.03 -10.11
CA PHE A 39 -1.69 -12.35 -8.97
C PHE A 39 -0.15 -12.47 -9.07
N PRO A 40 0.59 -11.36 -9.01
CA PRO A 40 2.04 -11.39 -9.18
C PRO A 40 2.70 -12.04 -7.97
N ASN A 41 2.92 -13.36 -8.05
CA ASN A 41 3.59 -14.15 -7.03
C ASN A 41 5.11 -13.92 -7.04
N TYR A 42 5.74 -14.23 -5.92
CA TYR A 42 7.18 -14.13 -5.73
C TYR A 42 7.68 -15.19 -4.75
N ALA A 43 8.96 -15.53 -4.82
CA ALA A 43 9.55 -16.51 -3.91
C ALA A 43 9.75 -15.91 -2.51
N ALA A 44 9.51 -16.70 -1.47
CA ALA A 44 9.76 -16.27 -0.09
C ALA A 44 11.24 -15.88 0.10
N GLY A 45 11.47 -14.79 0.84
CA GLY A 45 12.82 -14.21 1.04
C GLY A 45 13.30 -13.30 -0.09
N THR A 46 12.51 -13.09 -1.14
CA THR A 46 12.77 -12.08 -2.18
C THR A 46 12.05 -10.75 -1.90
N TRP A 47 12.37 -9.72 -2.67
CA TRP A 47 11.83 -8.36 -2.53
C TRP A 47 10.41 -8.17 -3.08
N GLY A 48 9.81 -9.21 -3.65
CA GLY A 48 8.50 -9.14 -4.28
C GLY A 48 8.56 -9.55 -5.76
N PRO A 49 7.44 -9.38 -6.47
CA PRO A 49 7.34 -9.73 -7.88
C PRO A 49 8.02 -8.68 -8.78
N ALA A 50 8.46 -9.10 -9.97
CA ALA A 50 9.06 -8.21 -10.97
C ALA A 50 8.16 -7.02 -11.34
N ALA A 51 6.83 -7.20 -11.29
CA ALA A 51 5.84 -6.14 -11.51
C ALA A 51 6.03 -4.93 -10.56
N SER A 52 6.61 -5.13 -9.37
CA SER A 52 6.93 -4.04 -8.43
C SER A 52 8.05 -3.14 -8.97
N ASP A 53 9.11 -3.74 -9.53
CA ASP A 53 10.23 -3.02 -10.13
C ASP A 53 9.78 -2.30 -11.42
N GLU A 54 9.01 -2.98 -12.26
CA GLU A 54 8.46 -2.41 -13.50
C GLU A 54 7.58 -1.19 -13.23
N MET A 55 6.76 -1.22 -12.18
CA MET A 55 5.91 -0.09 -11.77
C MET A 55 6.74 1.16 -11.44
N LEU A 56 7.85 1.01 -10.72
CA LEU A 56 8.73 2.14 -10.41
C LEU A 56 9.54 2.59 -11.64
N ALA A 57 10.05 1.64 -12.42
CA ALA A 57 10.84 1.92 -13.61
C ALA A 57 10.05 2.72 -14.65
N ALA A 58 8.74 2.48 -14.78
CA ALA A 58 7.83 3.26 -15.62
C ALA A 58 7.80 4.76 -15.27
N ARG A 59 8.20 5.13 -14.05
CA ARG A 59 8.34 6.53 -13.58
C ARG A 59 9.81 6.95 -13.40
N GLY A 60 10.76 6.18 -13.90
CA GLY A 60 12.20 6.46 -13.78
C GLY A 60 12.74 6.28 -12.36
N HIS A 61 12.05 5.49 -11.54
CA HIS A 61 12.44 5.21 -10.16
C HIS A 61 12.93 3.77 -10.02
N VAL A 62 13.73 3.53 -8.98
CA VAL A 62 14.17 2.21 -8.54
C VAL A 62 13.97 2.10 -7.04
N TRP A 63 13.67 0.91 -6.53
CA TRP A 63 13.70 0.69 -5.09
C TRP A 63 15.11 0.98 -4.58
N ARG A 64 15.19 1.68 -3.44
CA ARG A 64 16.46 1.80 -2.74
C ARG A 64 16.90 0.40 -2.34
N VAL A 65 18.16 0.06 -2.60
CA VAL A 65 18.75 -1.19 -2.12
C VAL A 65 18.57 -1.23 -0.58
N PRO A 66 17.91 -2.25 -0.05
CA PRO A 66 17.69 -2.40 1.38
C PRO A 66 18.96 -2.75 2.15
#